data_AF-A0A316LV15-F1
#
_entry.id   AF-A0A316LV15-F1
#
_cell.length_a   1.000
_cell.length_b   1.000
_cell.length_c   1.000
_cell.angle_alpha   90.00
_cell.angle_beta   90.00
_cell.angle_gamma   90.00
#
_symmetry.space_group_name_H-M   'P 1'
#
loop_
_entity.id
_entity.type
_entity.pdbx_description
1 polymer ?
#
loop_
_entity_poly.entity_id
_entity_poly.type
_entity_poly.pdbx_seq_one_letter_code
_entity_poly.pdbx_strand_id
1 'polypeptide(L)'
;MKKLNFTLPFAGYDQLSFINSFASVYMYLENIAYDDDYVCPQKATGHCNGCGNCKRSSGRIQEDLYFLFDTLSGRSSLRPAFEGEAPDLGSSSETIQFCMGFAGYDFIKVTERFRETLAAEIDAGRPVISLMKDARFGRTRVLIGYDGDQIIMADPKGAQQAPKAAPVYEDIDCMYAVAGTGRAKYSLADGLRNIRRVMSENRDKQIWDDCISRFRYWDNKLPDMPFEHLRAMFKRICDLAWYNFNCHNFAETFRHRVIDELRNPQLDGACRQIDVSYDGAHTRNWQLIGLYECRDWSKRWYHELEWGICECVVQCLQALKQYDAEVLSAVDDMLAVLSKAEASCHAQP
;
A
#
# COMPACT_ATOMS: atom_id res chain seq x y z
N MET A 1 4.17 -31.39 16.79
CA MET A 1 4.51 -30.02 16.37
C MET A 1 5.52 -29.98 15.23
N LYS A 2 5.20 -29.25 14.15
CA LYS A 2 6.18 -28.79 13.13
C LYS A 2 6.00 -27.30 12.90
N LYS A 3 7.11 -26.56 12.79
CA LYS A 3 7.11 -25.10 12.64
C LYS A 3 8.31 -24.66 11.79
N LEU A 4 8.05 -23.74 10.85
CA LEU A 4 9.08 -23.07 10.05
C LEU A 4 9.81 -22.03 10.89
N ASN A 5 11.08 -21.79 10.58
CA ASN A 5 11.88 -20.73 11.22
C ASN A 5 11.57 -19.35 10.58
N PHE A 6 10.30 -18.94 10.66
CA PHE A 6 9.84 -17.67 10.11
C PHE A 6 9.98 -16.56 11.17
N THR A 7 10.95 -15.68 10.98
CA THR A 7 11.29 -14.58 11.91
C THR A 7 11.13 -13.19 11.29
N LEU A 8 10.59 -13.15 10.07
CA LEU A 8 10.49 -11.93 9.28
C LEU A 8 9.37 -11.01 9.79
N PRO A 9 9.59 -9.68 9.81
CA PRO A 9 8.58 -8.72 10.27
C PRO A 9 7.49 -8.49 9.20
N PHE A 10 6.49 -7.69 9.56
CA PHE A 10 5.49 -7.13 8.66
C PHE A 10 5.58 -5.59 8.65
N ALA A 11 5.04 -4.96 7.61
CA ALA A 11 5.12 -3.52 7.41
C ALA A 11 4.18 -2.81 8.39
N GLY A 12 4.68 -1.75 9.04
CA GLY A 12 3.89 -0.91 9.95
C GLY A 12 2.95 0.09 9.29
N TYR A 13 2.82 0.03 7.97
CA TYR A 13 1.99 0.90 7.15
C TYR A 13 0.61 0.31 6.86
N ASP A 14 0.37 -0.96 7.22
CA ASP A 14 -0.89 -1.65 6.95
C ASP A 14 -1.19 -2.67 8.05
N GLN A 15 -2.44 -3.14 8.08
CA GLN A 15 -2.79 -4.36 8.79
C GLN A 15 -2.20 -5.58 8.07
N LEU A 16 -2.57 -6.79 8.50
CA LEU A 16 -2.31 -8.01 7.73
C LEU A 16 -3.23 -8.06 6.50
N SER A 17 -2.88 -7.30 5.47
CA SER A 17 -3.38 -7.44 4.10
C SER A 17 -2.58 -8.51 3.35
N PHE A 18 -3.09 -8.96 2.20
CA PHE A 18 -2.36 -9.91 1.40
C PHE A 18 -0.99 -9.37 0.96
N ILE A 19 -0.92 -8.12 0.50
CA ILE A 19 0.34 -7.50 0.06
C ILE A 19 1.38 -7.50 1.20
N ASN A 20 0.99 -7.06 2.39
CA ASN A 20 1.87 -7.02 3.56
C ASN A 20 2.34 -8.43 3.94
N SER A 21 1.42 -9.39 3.96
CA SER A 21 1.73 -10.79 4.26
C SER A 21 2.63 -11.43 3.20
N PHE A 22 2.38 -11.12 1.93
CA PHE A 22 3.10 -11.68 0.79
C PHE A 22 4.52 -11.16 0.71
N ALA A 23 4.78 -9.88 1.03
CA ALA A 23 6.14 -9.35 1.08
C ALA A 23 7.03 -10.17 2.04
N SER A 24 6.54 -10.48 3.24
CA SER A 24 7.28 -11.29 4.22
C SER A 24 7.40 -12.75 3.80
N VAL A 25 6.36 -13.33 3.19
CA VAL A 25 6.42 -14.70 2.64
C VAL A 25 7.40 -14.78 1.47
N TYR A 26 7.42 -13.80 0.58
CA TYR A 26 8.35 -13.72 -0.54
C TYR A 26 9.79 -13.67 -0.05
N MET A 27 10.08 -12.82 0.95
CA MET A 27 11.40 -12.81 1.60
C MET A 27 11.80 -14.18 2.16
N TYR A 28 10.87 -14.91 2.78
CA TYR A 28 11.15 -16.25 3.31
C TYR A 28 11.46 -17.24 2.18
N LEU A 29 10.65 -17.26 1.13
CA LEU A 29 10.80 -18.20 0.01
C LEU A 29 12.07 -17.95 -0.80
N GLU A 30 12.45 -16.69 -0.99
CA GLU A 30 13.67 -16.28 -1.69
C GLU A 30 14.92 -16.27 -0.78
N ASN A 31 14.78 -16.66 0.49
CA ASN A 31 15.86 -16.62 1.48
C ASN A 31 16.53 -15.23 1.59
N ILE A 32 15.71 -14.18 1.53
CA ILE A 32 16.13 -12.78 1.69
C ILE A 32 16.20 -12.51 3.20
N ALA A 33 17.36 -12.73 3.79
CA ALA A 33 17.66 -12.44 5.19
C ALA A 33 18.84 -11.48 5.31
N TYR A 34 18.73 -10.49 6.20
CA TYR A 34 19.80 -9.52 6.46
C TYR A 34 19.99 -9.29 7.95
N ASP A 35 21.13 -8.69 8.27
CA ASP A 35 21.59 -8.53 9.65
C ASP A 35 20.75 -7.48 10.40
N ASP A 36 19.97 -7.95 11.37
CA ASP A 36 19.22 -7.11 12.30
C ASP A 36 20.05 -6.70 13.53
N ASP A 37 21.32 -7.13 13.62
CA ASP A 37 22.30 -6.73 14.63
C ASP A 37 22.94 -5.38 14.28
N TYR A 38 22.12 -4.33 14.36
CA TYR A 38 22.55 -2.95 14.17
C TYR A 38 22.17 -2.08 15.35
N VAL A 39 23.09 -1.16 15.71
CA VAL A 39 22.83 -0.13 16.70
C VAL A 39 21.93 0.93 16.09
N CYS A 40 20.72 1.06 16.64
CA CYS A 40 19.77 2.09 16.25
C CYS A 40 19.36 2.94 17.44
N PRO A 41 19.60 4.26 17.40
CA PRO A 41 19.14 5.19 18.44
C PRO A 41 17.64 5.09 18.67
N GLN A 42 16.83 4.82 17.63
CA GLN A 42 15.40 4.60 17.80
C GLN A 42 15.10 3.35 18.64
N LYS A 43 15.82 2.24 18.43
CA LYS A 43 15.67 1.02 19.25
C LYS A 43 16.11 1.26 20.71
N ALA A 44 17.17 2.04 20.91
CA ALA A 44 17.74 2.27 22.23
C ALA A 44 17.01 3.36 23.05
N THR A 45 16.49 4.39 22.39
CA THR A 45 16.00 5.62 23.04
C THR A 45 14.58 6.02 22.63
N GLY A 46 13.95 5.29 21.71
CA GLY A 46 12.68 5.64 21.10
C GLY A 46 12.74 6.76 20.05
N HIS A 47 13.88 7.43 19.88
CA HIS A 47 14.03 8.58 18.99
C HIS A 47 14.95 8.25 17.80
N CYS A 48 14.44 8.46 16.58
CA CYS A 48 15.23 8.33 15.36
C CYS A 48 16.03 9.62 15.12
N ASN A 49 17.34 9.49 14.86
CA ASN A 49 18.23 10.59 14.50
C ASN A 49 18.74 10.50 13.05
N GLY A 50 18.15 9.62 12.23
CA GLY A 50 18.54 9.46 10.83
C GLY A 50 19.88 8.77 10.60
N CYS A 51 20.43 8.02 11.57
CA CYS A 51 21.74 7.34 11.42
C CYS A 51 21.85 6.37 10.22
N GLY A 52 20.73 5.88 9.69
CA GLY A 52 20.70 5.03 8.50
C GLY A 52 21.13 3.57 8.73
N ASN A 53 21.48 3.18 9.95
CA ASN A 53 21.93 1.81 10.25
C ASN A 53 20.87 0.74 10.00
N CYS A 54 19.58 1.10 10.09
CA CYS A 54 18.46 0.21 9.79
C CYS A 54 18.18 0.02 8.28
N LYS A 55 18.89 0.73 7.38
CA LYS A 55 18.59 0.70 5.94
C LYS A 55 18.71 -0.68 5.29
N ARG A 56 19.47 -1.59 5.92
CA ARG A 56 19.63 -2.98 5.46
C ARG A 56 18.99 -4.00 6.41
N SER A 57 18.16 -3.54 7.33
CA SER A 57 17.43 -4.43 8.26
C SER A 57 16.36 -5.22 7.54
N SER A 58 15.97 -6.37 8.11
CA SER A 58 14.86 -7.17 7.58
C SER A 58 13.57 -6.35 7.51
N GLY A 59 13.35 -5.46 8.49
CA GLY A 59 12.22 -4.53 8.51
C GLY A 59 12.20 -3.59 7.31
N ARG A 60 13.33 -2.96 6.99
CA ARG A 60 13.37 -2.02 5.86
C ARG A 60 13.17 -2.71 4.51
N ILE A 61 13.75 -3.89 4.34
CA ILE A 61 13.61 -4.64 3.09
C ILE A 61 12.17 -5.13 2.92
N GLN A 62 11.54 -5.56 4.01
CA GLN A 62 10.14 -5.95 3.99
C GLN A 62 9.24 -4.76 3.61
N GLU A 63 9.50 -3.57 4.16
CA GLU A 63 8.79 -2.34 3.77
C GLU A 63 8.98 -2.02 2.29
N ASP A 64 10.20 -2.10 1.77
CA ASP A 64 10.49 -1.82 0.36
C ASP A 64 9.76 -2.79 -0.58
N LEU A 65 9.69 -4.08 -0.23
CA LEU A 65 8.93 -5.08 -0.98
C LEU A 65 7.43 -4.86 -0.85
N TYR A 66 6.95 -4.52 0.34
CA TYR A 66 5.55 -4.14 0.55
C TYR A 66 5.16 -2.95 -0.33
N PHE A 67 5.96 -1.88 -0.34
CA PHE A 67 5.74 -0.71 -1.18
C PHE A 67 5.77 -1.04 -2.67
N LEU A 68 6.69 -1.92 -3.10
CA LEU A 68 6.77 -2.39 -4.47
C LEU A 68 5.46 -3.07 -4.92
N PHE A 69 4.99 -4.05 -4.15
CA PHE A 69 3.77 -4.79 -4.49
C PHE A 69 2.51 -3.91 -4.35
N ASP A 70 2.43 -3.06 -3.34
CA ASP A 70 1.34 -2.09 -3.13
C ASP A 70 1.23 -1.09 -4.30
N THR A 71 2.38 -0.62 -4.79
CA THR A 71 2.44 0.36 -5.86
C THR A 71 2.19 -0.25 -7.23
N LEU A 72 2.88 -1.35 -7.57
CA LEU A 72 2.73 -1.97 -8.90
C LEU A 72 1.38 -2.70 -9.07
N SER A 73 0.69 -3.07 -7.99
CA SER A 73 -0.71 -3.53 -8.09
C SER A 73 -1.69 -2.39 -8.42
N GLY A 74 -1.26 -1.12 -8.30
CA GLY A 74 -2.08 0.07 -8.49
C GLY A 74 -2.86 0.50 -7.24
N ARG A 75 -2.72 -0.21 -6.10
CA ARG A 75 -3.46 0.11 -4.86
C ARG A 75 -3.08 1.49 -4.30
N SER A 76 -1.79 1.82 -4.25
CA SER A 76 -1.33 3.15 -3.79
C SER A 76 -1.75 4.30 -4.71
N SER A 77 -2.20 3.98 -5.92
CA SER A 77 -2.71 4.95 -6.89
C SER A 77 -4.18 5.28 -6.71
N LEU A 78 -4.93 4.51 -5.90
CA LEU A 78 -6.36 4.74 -5.74
C LEU A 78 -6.63 6.05 -5.00
N ARG A 79 -7.66 6.78 -5.43
CA ARG A 79 -8.24 7.91 -4.68
C ARG A 79 -9.70 7.59 -4.36
N PRO A 80 -10.09 7.43 -3.09
CA PRO A 80 -11.48 7.21 -2.74
C PRO A 80 -12.33 8.43 -3.09
N ALA A 81 -13.58 8.21 -3.51
CA ALA A 81 -14.52 9.30 -3.73
C ALA A 81 -14.82 10.05 -2.42
N PHE A 82 -15.34 11.28 -2.53
CA PHE A 82 -15.66 12.04 -1.33
C PHE A 82 -16.70 11.33 -0.47
N GLU A 83 -17.70 10.70 -1.08
CA GLU A 83 -18.65 9.82 -0.40
C GLU A 83 -18.23 8.35 -0.56
N GLY A 84 -18.40 7.55 0.49
CA GLY A 84 -18.19 6.10 0.47
C GLY A 84 -16.93 5.62 1.21
N GLU A 85 -16.78 4.30 1.30
CA GLU A 85 -15.61 3.69 1.94
C GLU A 85 -14.51 3.43 0.90
N ALA A 86 -13.25 3.49 1.34
CA ALA A 86 -12.15 3.05 0.50
C ALA A 86 -12.25 1.52 0.31
N PRO A 87 -12.21 1.01 -0.93
CA PRO A 87 -12.29 -0.42 -1.16
C PRO A 87 -11.03 -1.13 -0.64
N ASP A 88 -11.19 -2.32 -0.05
CA ASP A 88 -10.05 -3.18 0.33
C ASP A 88 -9.47 -3.88 -0.91
N LEU A 89 -8.64 -3.14 -1.66
CA LEU A 89 -7.92 -3.70 -2.81
C LEU A 89 -6.73 -4.57 -2.40
N GLY A 90 -6.31 -4.54 -1.14
CA GLY A 90 -5.06 -5.15 -0.68
C GLY A 90 -5.14 -6.65 -0.57
N SER A 91 -6.34 -7.21 -0.67
CA SER A 91 -6.62 -8.64 -0.61
C SER A 91 -7.59 -9.09 -1.71
N SER A 92 -7.76 -8.31 -2.77
CA SER A 92 -8.61 -8.69 -3.91
C SER A 92 -7.97 -9.81 -4.73
N SER A 93 -8.79 -10.59 -5.43
CA SER A 93 -8.30 -11.69 -6.27
C SER A 93 -7.32 -11.21 -7.34
N GLU A 94 -7.57 -10.04 -7.93
CA GLU A 94 -6.69 -9.42 -8.94
C GLU A 94 -5.33 -9.03 -8.34
N THR A 95 -5.33 -8.41 -7.16
CA THR A 95 -4.09 -8.03 -6.45
C THR A 95 -3.28 -9.27 -6.06
N ILE A 96 -3.95 -10.30 -5.55
CA ILE A 96 -3.31 -11.56 -5.19
C ILE A 96 -2.64 -12.18 -6.42
N GLN A 97 -3.39 -12.30 -7.52
CA GLN A 97 -2.87 -12.85 -8.77
C GLN A 97 -1.70 -12.04 -9.31
N PHE A 98 -1.79 -10.71 -9.29
CA PHE A 98 -0.71 -9.84 -9.74
C PHE A 98 0.55 -10.01 -8.90
N CYS A 99 0.47 -9.89 -7.57
CA CYS A 99 1.65 -9.95 -6.70
C CYS A 99 2.38 -11.30 -6.85
N MET A 100 1.61 -12.40 -6.83
CA MET A 100 2.16 -13.75 -6.98
C MET A 100 2.79 -13.95 -8.36
N GLY A 101 2.08 -13.56 -9.42
CA GLY A 101 2.57 -13.72 -10.79
C GLY A 101 3.78 -12.83 -11.10
N PHE A 102 3.83 -11.63 -10.51
CA PHE A 102 4.95 -10.70 -10.64
C PHE A 102 6.21 -11.28 -9.97
N ALA A 103 6.04 -11.89 -8.81
CA ALA A 103 7.11 -12.57 -8.08
C ALA A 103 7.52 -13.93 -8.70
N GLY A 104 6.84 -14.41 -9.76
CA GLY A 104 7.18 -15.68 -10.43
C GLY A 104 6.61 -16.92 -9.78
N TYR A 105 5.54 -16.80 -8.99
CA TYR A 105 4.93 -17.91 -8.29
C TYR A 105 3.57 -18.30 -8.87
N ASP A 106 3.35 -19.62 -8.92
CA ASP A 106 2.03 -20.21 -9.09
C ASP A 106 1.44 -20.59 -7.74
N PHE A 107 0.14 -20.39 -7.58
CA PHE A 107 -0.58 -20.70 -6.35
C PHE A 107 -1.87 -21.44 -6.62
N ILE A 108 -2.23 -22.30 -5.66
CA ILE A 108 -3.53 -22.94 -5.60
C ILE A 108 -4.34 -22.27 -4.49
N LYS A 109 -5.51 -21.75 -4.87
CA LYS A 109 -6.52 -21.34 -3.91
C LYS A 109 -7.23 -22.58 -3.38
N VAL A 110 -7.11 -22.82 -2.10
CA VAL A 110 -7.70 -23.95 -1.39
C VAL A 110 -8.88 -23.44 -0.57
N THR A 111 -10.03 -24.06 -0.72
CA THR A 111 -11.29 -23.69 -0.03
C THR A 111 -11.82 -24.79 0.90
N GLU A 112 -11.13 -25.93 0.93
CA GLU A 112 -11.46 -27.10 1.74
C GLU A 112 -10.18 -27.83 2.15
N ARG A 113 -10.25 -28.79 3.08
CA ARG A 113 -9.09 -29.62 3.49
C ARG A 113 -7.87 -28.81 3.98
N PHE A 114 -8.17 -27.70 4.67
CA PHE A 114 -7.19 -26.75 5.18
C PHE A 114 -6.09 -27.39 6.04
N ARG A 115 -6.45 -28.42 6.81
CA ARG A 115 -5.53 -29.15 7.67
C ARG A 115 -4.49 -29.90 6.86
N GLU A 116 -4.92 -30.69 5.89
CA GLU A 116 -4.02 -31.49 5.06
C GLU A 116 -3.14 -30.58 4.19
N THR A 117 -3.70 -29.50 3.64
CA THR A 117 -2.94 -28.51 2.89
C THR A 117 -1.88 -27.83 3.75
N LEU A 118 -2.24 -27.35 4.94
CA LEU A 118 -1.28 -26.71 5.84
C LEU A 118 -0.16 -27.69 6.20
N ALA A 119 -0.51 -28.93 6.56
CA ALA A 119 0.49 -29.93 6.91
C ALA A 119 1.47 -30.18 5.75
N ALA A 120 0.95 -30.39 4.53
CA ALA A 120 1.77 -30.64 3.34
C ALA A 120 2.71 -29.47 2.99
N GLU A 121 2.23 -28.23 3.05
CA GLU A 121 3.05 -27.05 2.73
C GLU A 121 4.14 -26.82 3.78
N ILE A 122 3.78 -26.87 5.07
CA ILE A 122 4.76 -26.77 6.16
C ILE A 122 5.75 -27.92 6.09
N ASP A 123 5.28 -29.13 5.71
CA ASP A 123 6.15 -30.29 5.58
C ASP A 123 7.20 -30.13 4.49
N ALA A 124 6.81 -29.46 3.40
CA ALA A 124 7.66 -29.08 2.29
C ALA A 124 8.45 -27.77 2.53
N GLY A 125 8.38 -27.21 3.74
CA GLY A 125 9.17 -26.04 4.13
C GLY A 125 8.58 -24.68 3.70
N ARG A 126 7.32 -24.63 3.27
CA ARG A 126 6.69 -23.42 2.71
C ARG A 126 5.57 -22.88 3.62
N PRO A 127 5.54 -21.57 3.91
CA PRO A 127 4.45 -20.96 4.65
C PRO A 127 3.18 -20.85 3.78
N VAL A 128 2.02 -20.77 4.43
CA VAL A 128 0.71 -20.61 3.76
C VAL A 128 0.13 -19.24 4.10
N ILE A 129 -0.37 -18.52 3.10
CA ILE A 129 -1.17 -17.30 3.34
C ILE A 129 -2.64 -17.70 3.35
N SER A 130 -3.35 -17.38 4.42
CA SER A 130 -4.77 -17.65 4.57
C SER A 130 -5.56 -16.35 4.60
N LEU A 131 -6.76 -16.35 4.00
CA LEU A 131 -7.74 -15.29 4.13
C LEU A 131 -8.76 -15.67 5.19
N MET A 132 -9.06 -14.74 6.08
CA MET A 132 -9.98 -14.91 7.20
C MET A 132 -11.40 -14.46 6.81
N LYS A 133 -12.41 -15.08 7.43
CA LYS A 133 -13.81 -14.65 7.32
C LYS A 133 -14.06 -13.30 8.00
N ASP A 134 -13.39 -13.04 9.13
CA ASP A 134 -13.42 -11.74 9.82
C ASP A 134 -12.17 -10.91 9.48
N ALA A 135 -12.39 -9.70 8.95
CA ALA A 135 -11.34 -8.78 8.50
C ALA A 135 -10.93 -7.72 9.54
N ARG A 136 -11.46 -7.77 10.77
CA ARG A 136 -11.20 -6.75 11.82
C ARG A 136 -9.72 -6.48 12.11
N PHE A 137 -8.88 -7.49 11.99
CA PHE A 137 -7.43 -7.42 12.27
C PHE A 137 -6.62 -7.66 10.99
N GLY A 138 -7.10 -7.16 9.86
CA GLY A 138 -6.63 -7.51 8.53
C GLY A 138 -7.21 -8.84 8.06
N ARG A 139 -7.32 -8.96 6.73
CA ARG A 139 -7.97 -10.10 6.08
C ARG A 139 -7.08 -11.34 5.99
N THR A 140 -5.79 -11.27 6.29
CA THR A 140 -4.87 -12.40 6.07
C THR A 140 -4.10 -12.87 7.30
N ARG A 141 -3.66 -14.12 7.30
CA ARG A 141 -2.71 -14.69 8.28
C ARG A 141 -1.65 -15.52 7.56
N VAL A 142 -0.39 -15.36 7.96
CA VAL A 142 0.71 -16.22 7.53
C VAL A 142 0.81 -17.39 8.50
N LEU A 143 0.57 -18.59 8.00
CA LEU A 143 0.61 -19.84 8.76
C LEU A 143 1.96 -20.51 8.54
N ILE A 144 2.63 -20.84 9.63
CA ILE A 144 4.04 -21.28 9.63
C ILE A 144 4.24 -22.61 10.35
N GLY A 145 3.17 -23.24 10.83
CA GLY A 145 3.28 -24.52 11.51
C GLY A 145 1.95 -25.06 12.01
N TYR A 146 2.03 -26.24 12.60
CA TYR A 146 0.91 -26.91 13.25
C TYR A 146 1.39 -27.71 14.47
N ASP A 147 0.50 -27.86 15.46
CA ASP A 147 0.66 -28.82 16.54
C ASP A 147 -0.63 -29.60 16.77
N GLY A 148 -0.68 -30.81 16.21
CA GLY A 148 -1.92 -31.58 16.09
C GLY A 148 -2.97 -30.77 15.31
N ASP A 149 -3.97 -30.27 16.04
CA ASP A 149 -5.11 -29.51 15.51
C ASP A 149 -4.93 -28.00 15.61
N GLN A 150 -3.86 -27.55 16.26
CA GLN A 150 -3.60 -26.13 16.46
C GLN A 150 -2.77 -25.56 15.33
N ILE A 151 -3.19 -24.41 14.82
CA ILE A 151 -2.46 -23.64 13.80
C ILE A 151 -1.40 -22.77 14.49
N ILE A 152 -0.19 -22.75 13.94
CA ILE A 152 0.87 -21.82 14.35
C ILE A 152 0.97 -20.71 13.32
N MET A 153 0.74 -19.48 13.76
CA MET A 153 0.81 -18.25 12.96
C MET A 153 2.18 -17.58 13.12
N ALA A 154 2.64 -16.87 12.09
CA ALA A 154 3.80 -15.99 12.19
C ALA A 154 3.56 -14.89 13.24
N ASP A 155 4.61 -14.46 13.95
CA ASP A 155 4.50 -13.32 14.87
C ASP A 155 4.16 -12.05 14.07
N PRO A 156 2.97 -11.43 14.26
CA PRO A 156 2.52 -10.28 13.45
C PRO A 156 3.26 -8.98 13.79
N LYS A 157 4.47 -9.07 14.35
CA LYS A 157 5.33 -7.95 14.72
C LYS A 157 5.49 -6.97 13.56
N GLY A 158 5.16 -5.71 13.85
CA GLY A 158 5.23 -4.60 12.90
C GLY A 158 3.87 -4.22 12.32
N ALA A 159 2.95 -5.17 12.09
CA ALA A 159 1.65 -4.88 11.49
C ALA A 159 0.74 -4.01 12.39
N GLN A 160 -0.04 -3.13 11.77
CA GLN A 160 -1.06 -2.37 12.48
C GLN A 160 -2.23 -3.27 12.92
N GLN A 161 -2.80 -2.99 14.10
CA GLN A 161 -3.97 -3.71 14.64
C GLN A 161 -3.82 -5.24 14.60
N ALA A 162 -2.63 -5.73 14.97
CA ALA A 162 -2.28 -7.14 14.89
C ALA A 162 -3.23 -8.06 15.68
N PRO A 163 -3.54 -9.27 15.16
CA PRO A 163 -4.31 -10.27 15.89
C PRO A 163 -3.56 -10.75 17.15
N LYS A 164 -4.31 -11.02 18.23
CA LYS A 164 -3.73 -11.47 19.52
C LYS A 164 -3.53 -12.97 19.62
N ALA A 165 -4.13 -13.75 18.72
CA ALA A 165 -4.10 -15.21 18.73
C ALA A 165 -4.04 -15.75 17.30
N ALA A 166 -3.53 -16.97 17.16
CA ALA A 166 -3.62 -17.72 15.91
C ALA A 166 -5.09 -18.05 15.59
N PRO A 167 -5.46 -18.14 14.30
CA PRO A 167 -6.81 -18.54 13.90
C PRO A 167 -7.06 -20.03 14.18
N VAL A 168 -8.34 -20.43 14.25
CA VAL A 168 -8.73 -21.83 14.10
C VAL A 168 -9.16 -22.10 12.65
N TYR A 169 -9.27 -23.38 12.25
CA TYR A 169 -9.60 -23.74 10.86
C TYR A 169 -10.97 -23.20 10.43
N GLU A 170 -11.93 -23.07 11.35
CA GLU A 170 -13.27 -22.55 11.10
C GLU A 170 -13.28 -21.06 10.75
N ASP A 171 -12.25 -20.31 11.15
CA ASP A 171 -12.11 -18.87 10.85
C ASP A 171 -11.65 -18.62 9.41
N ILE A 172 -11.10 -19.64 8.76
CA ILE A 172 -10.46 -19.54 7.45
C ILE A 172 -11.52 -19.54 6.35
N ASP A 173 -11.46 -18.52 5.49
CA ASP A 173 -12.24 -18.42 4.26
C ASP A 173 -11.57 -19.24 3.15
N CYS A 174 -10.28 -19.01 2.91
CA CYS A 174 -9.47 -19.82 1.99
C CYS A 174 -7.97 -19.75 2.33
N MET A 175 -7.19 -20.66 1.76
CA MET A 175 -5.73 -20.67 1.81
C MET A 175 -5.13 -20.52 0.42
N TYR A 176 -3.95 -19.95 0.35
CA TYR A 176 -3.12 -19.89 -0.84
C TYR A 176 -1.82 -20.67 -0.58
N ALA A 177 -1.69 -21.80 -1.26
CA ALA A 177 -0.52 -22.69 -1.20
C ALA A 177 0.33 -22.50 -2.46
N VAL A 178 1.66 -22.53 -2.31
CA VAL A 178 2.59 -22.36 -3.45
C VAL A 178 2.59 -23.64 -4.28
N ALA A 179 2.13 -23.55 -5.52
CA ALA A 179 2.03 -24.67 -6.45
C ALA A 179 3.34 -24.96 -7.18
N GLY A 180 4.23 -23.97 -7.25
CA GLY A 180 5.53 -24.06 -7.89
C GLY A 180 6.17 -22.69 -8.11
N THR A 181 7.45 -22.71 -8.48
CA THR A 181 8.23 -21.56 -8.94
C THR A 181 8.31 -21.59 -10.46
N GLY A 182 8.02 -20.48 -11.12
CA GLY A 182 8.03 -20.35 -12.58
C GLY A 182 8.63 -19.02 -13.04
N ARG A 183 8.52 -18.74 -14.34
CA ARG A 183 8.87 -17.42 -14.87
C ARG A 183 7.82 -16.40 -14.42
N ALA A 184 8.25 -15.19 -14.07
CA ALA A 184 7.37 -14.06 -13.80
C ALA A 184 6.32 -13.91 -14.92
N LYS A 185 5.05 -13.91 -14.52
CA LYS A 185 3.88 -13.74 -15.40
C LYS A 185 3.61 -12.27 -15.72
N TYR A 186 4.03 -11.39 -14.81
CA TYR A 186 3.87 -9.95 -14.93
C TYR A 186 5.25 -9.28 -14.88
N SER A 187 5.39 -8.23 -15.68
CA SER A 187 6.58 -7.40 -15.79
C SER A 187 6.40 -6.06 -15.06
N LEU A 188 7.47 -5.27 -14.97
CA LEU A 188 7.37 -3.87 -14.53
C LEU A 188 6.37 -3.09 -15.40
N ALA A 189 6.33 -3.34 -16.71
CA ALA A 189 5.39 -2.66 -17.62
C ALA A 189 3.93 -2.99 -17.27
N ASP A 190 3.64 -4.22 -16.83
CA ASP A 190 2.29 -4.59 -16.37
C ASP A 190 1.91 -3.87 -15.08
N GLY A 191 2.86 -3.73 -14.15
CA GLY A 191 2.66 -2.94 -12.93
C GLY A 191 2.40 -1.45 -13.23
N LEU A 192 3.17 -0.85 -14.16
CA LEU A 192 2.96 0.52 -14.61
C LEU A 192 1.60 0.69 -15.33
N ARG A 193 1.14 -0.32 -16.08
CA ARG A 193 -0.21 -0.32 -16.69
C ARG A 193 -1.31 -0.36 -15.63
N ASN A 194 -1.13 -1.09 -14.53
CA ASN A 194 -2.07 -1.07 -13.41
C ASN A 194 -2.17 0.33 -12.78
N ILE A 195 -1.02 0.95 -12.49
CA ILE A 195 -0.95 2.33 -11.98
C ILE A 195 -1.68 3.28 -12.92
N ARG A 196 -1.29 3.28 -14.21
CA ARG A 196 -1.88 4.12 -15.26
C ARG A 196 -3.40 3.96 -15.33
N ARG A 197 -3.89 2.71 -15.28
CA ARG A 197 -5.32 2.39 -15.30
C ARG A 197 -6.03 3.02 -14.10
N VAL A 198 -5.56 2.77 -12.88
CA VAL A 198 -6.21 3.31 -11.67
C VAL A 198 -6.19 4.83 -11.63
N MET A 199 -5.05 5.45 -11.98
CA MET A 199 -4.95 6.92 -12.02
C MET A 199 -5.86 7.53 -13.09
N SER A 200 -5.96 6.90 -14.26
CA SER A 200 -6.88 7.32 -15.32
C SER A 200 -8.34 7.21 -14.84
N GLU A 201 -8.70 6.11 -14.17
CA GLU A 201 -10.04 5.95 -13.59
C GLU A 201 -10.35 7.03 -12.54
N ASN A 202 -9.41 7.38 -11.67
CA ASN A 202 -9.60 8.47 -10.69
C ASN A 202 -9.84 9.82 -11.40
N ARG A 203 -9.04 10.12 -12.43
CA ARG A 203 -9.17 11.34 -13.22
C ARG A 203 -10.52 11.38 -13.96
N ASP A 204 -10.89 10.30 -14.61
CA ASP A 204 -12.10 10.22 -15.43
C ASP A 204 -13.37 10.26 -14.56
N LYS A 205 -13.30 9.72 -13.33
CA LYS A 205 -14.33 9.87 -12.28
C LYS A 205 -14.32 11.24 -11.60
N GLN A 206 -13.39 12.13 -11.96
CA GLN A 206 -13.30 13.49 -11.43
C GLN A 206 -13.20 13.55 -9.89
N ILE A 207 -12.50 12.58 -9.27
CA ILE A 207 -12.45 12.43 -7.80
C ILE A 207 -12.02 13.73 -7.11
N TRP A 208 -10.96 14.36 -7.61
CA TRP A 208 -10.47 15.62 -7.05
C TRP A 208 -11.39 16.80 -7.33
N ASP A 209 -12.03 16.85 -8.49
CA ASP A 209 -12.96 17.93 -8.82
C ASP A 209 -14.22 17.87 -7.97
N ASP A 210 -14.75 16.67 -7.69
CA ASP A 210 -15.84 16.48 -6.72
C ASP A 210 -15.42 16.99 -5.34
N CYS A 211 -14.25 16.58 -4.84
CA CYS A 211 -13.72 17.06 -3.56
C CYS A 211 -13.59 18.59 -3.54
N ILE A 212 -12.98 19.19 -4.56
CA ILE A 212 -12.79 20.65 -4.68
C ILE A 212 -14.14 21.37 -4.69
N SER A 213 -15.10 20.87 -5.47
CA SER A 213 -16.41 21.51 -5.64
C SER A 213 -17.14 21.67 -4.32
N ARG A 214 -17.01 20.70 -3.40
CA ARG A 214 -17.68 20.68 -2.10
C ARG A 214 -17.23 21.79 -1.16
N PHE A 215 -15.96 22.20 -1.24
CA PHE A 215 -15.41 23.25 -0.39
C PHE A 215 -15.55 24.66 -0.97
N ARG A 216 -16.28 24.84 -2.08
CA ARG A 216 -16.62 26.18 -2.60
C ARG A 216 -17.64 26.87 -1.69
N TYR A 217 -17.13 27.55 -0.67
CA TYR A 217 -17.90 28.06 0.46
C TYR A 217 -19.12 28.91 0.08
N TRP A 218 -18.91 29.89 -0.80
CA TRP A 218 -19.96 30.80 -1.26
C TRP A 218 -20.90 30.14 -2.25
N ASP A 219 -20.35 29.45 -3.26
CA ASP A 219 -21.13 28.79 -4.31
C ASP A 219 -22.10 27.75 -3.74
N ASN A 220 -21.67 27.02 -2.71
CA ASN A 220 -22.48 25.98 -2.06
C ASN A 220 -23.33 26.49 -0.90
N LYS A 221 -23.30 27.80 -0.60
CA LYS A 221 -24.01 28.38 0.54
C LYS A 221 -23.70 27.69 1.88
N LEU A 222 -22.42 27.34 2.09
CA LEU A 222 -21.97 26.73 3.35
C LEU A 222 -22.24 27.58 4.61
N PRO A 223 -22.31 28.93 4.56
CA PRO A 223 -22.78 29.72 5.70
C PRO A 223 -24.17 29.31 6.21
N ASP A 224 -25.07 28.91 5.31
CA ASP A 224 -26.46 28.59 5.62
C ASP A 224 -26.62 27.14 6.10
N MET A 225 -25.59 26.30 5.91
CA MET A 225 -25.63 24.90 6.31
C MET A 225 -25.41 24.72 7.82
N PRO A 226 -25.94 23.62 8.41
CA PRO A 226 -25.66 23.27 9.80
C PRO A 226 -24.17 23.17 10.09
N PHE A 227 -23.74 23.61 11.26
CA PHE A 227 -22.32 23.57 11.63
C PHE A 227 -21.74 22.14 11.66
N GLU A 228 -22.52 21.16 12.12
CA GLU A 228 -22.12 19.75 12.08
C GLU A 228 -21.90 19.23 10.65
N HIS A 229 -22.57 19.79 9.65
CA HIS A 229 -22.33 19.43 8.25
C HIS A 229 -20.92 19.85 7.83
N LEU A 230 -20.53 21.10 8.11
CA LEU A 230 -19.19 21.59 7.84
C LEU A 230 -18.12 20.76 8.56
N ARG A 231 -18.36 20.43 9.84
CA ARG A 231 -17.48 19.56 10.62
C ARG A 231 -17.32 18.18 9.99
N ALA A 232 -18.40 17.55 9.55
CA ALA A 232 -18.37 16.25 8.90
C ALA A 232 -17.58 16.31 7.58
N MET A 233 -17.73 17.38 6.79
CA MET A 233 -16.97 17.57 5.55
C MET A 233 -15.45 17.65 5.80
N PHE A 234 -15.02 18.43 6.79
CA PHE A 234 -13.61 18.52 7.13
C PHE A 234 -13.07 17.23 7.77
N LYS A 235 -13.87 16.53 8.57
CA LYS A 235 -13.48 15.18 9.05
C LYS A 235 -13.28 14.25 7.87
N ARG A 236 -14.17 14.30 6.88
CA ARG A 236 -14.07 13.46 5.70
C ARG A 236 -12.81 13.75 4.87
N ILE A 237 -12.46 15.01 4.64
CA ILE A 237 -11.23 15.33 3.91
C ILE A 237 -9.97 14.95 4.70
N CYS A 238 -10.01 15.02 6.04
CA CYS A 238 -8.95 14.51 6.90
C CYS A 238 -8.80 12.98 6.75
N ASP A 239 -9.89 12.23 6.74
CA ASP A 239 -9.86 10.78 6.54
C ASP A 239 -9.31 10.39 5.15
N LEU A 240 -9.70 11.13 4.12
CA LEU A 240 -9.13 10.96 2.78
C LEU A 240 -7.64 11.31 2.75
N ALA A 241 -7.23 12.37 3.44
CA ALA A 241 -5.83 12.76 3.54
C ALA A 241 -5.00 11.65 4.20
N TRP A 242 -5.48 11.05 5.30
CA TRP A 242 -4.85 9.88 5.92
C TRP A 242 -4.72 8.69 4.97
N TYR A 243 -5.77 8.40 4.19
CA TYR A 243 -5.70 7.35 3.17
C TYR A 243 -4.63 7.66 2.10
N ASN A 244 -4.55 8.91 1.66
CA ASN A 244 -3.63 9.37 0.62
C ASN A 244 -2.16 9.45 1.09
N PHE A 245 -1.84 9.11 2.35
CA PHE A 245 -0.45 8.86 2.76
C PHE A 245 0.19 7.69 2.02
N ASN A 246 -0.60 6.86 1.32
CA ASN A 246 -0.09 5.88 0.38
C ASN A 246 0.79 6.48 -0.75
N CYS A 247 0.77 7.81 -0.95
CA CYS A 247 1.74 8.51 -1.79
C CYS A 247 3.19 8.28 -1.33
N HIS A 248 3.40 8.00 -0.04
CA HIS A 248 4.69 7.60 0.52
C HIS A 248 5.17 6.26 -0.06
N ASN A 249 4.33 5.22 -0.02
CA ASN A 249 4.65 3.90 -0.58
C ASN A 249 5.04 4.02 -2.05
N PHE A 250 4.26 4.82 -2.79
CA PHE A 250 4.50 5.07 -4.20
C PHE A 250 5.83 5.79 -4.42
N ALA A 251 6.09 6.91 -3.75
CA ALA A 251 7.36 7.64 -3.88
C ALA A 251 8.57 6.75 -3.55
N GLU A 252 8.53 6.02 -2.43
CA GLU A 252 9.61 5.14 -1.98
C GLU A 252 9.93 4.03 -2.99
N THR A 253 8.91 3.48 -3.68
CA THR A 253 9.10 2.48 -4.75
C THR A 253 10.04 2.99 -5.84
N PHE A 254 9.78 4.21 -6.34
CA PHE A 254 10.56 4.80 -7.44
C PHE A 254 11.85 5.50 -6.96
N ARG A 255 11.94 5.81 -5.68
CA ARG A 255 13.14 6.34 -5.02
C ARG A 255 14.17 5.24 -4.74
N HIS A 256 13.76 4.12 -4.16
CA HIS A 256 14.68 3.04 -3.79
C HIS A 256 15.01 2.08 -4.94
N ARG A 257 14.05 1.86 -5.86
CA ARG A 257 14.27 1.07 -7.08
C ARG A 257 14.83 -0.31 -6.75
N VAL A 258 14.06 -1.04 -5.95
CA VAL A 258 14.50 -2.30 -5.35
C VAL A 258 14.56 -3.48 -6.32
N ILE A 259 14.01 -3.32 -7.53
CA ILE A 259 14.17 -4.26 -8.65
C ILE A 259 15.08 -3.65 -9.73
N ASP A 260 15.77 -4.50 -10.48
CA ASP A 260 16.77 -4.05 -11.45
C ASP A 260 16.17 -3.29 -12.64
N GLU A 261 14.94 -3.62 -13.04
CA GLU A 261 14.24 -2.93 -14.13
C GLU A 261 14.01 -1.45 -13.82
N LEU A 262 13.75 -1.10 -12.55
CA LEU A 262 13.60 0.29 -12.10
C LEU A 262 14.93 1.07 -12.06
N ARG A 263 16.06 0.37 -12.14
CA ARG A 263 17.41 0.98 -12.17
C ARG A 263 17.86 1.36 -13.57
N ASN A 264 17.03 1.16 -14.59
CA ASN A 264 17.31 1.65 -15.94
C ASN A 264 17.48 3.19 -15.94
N PRO A 265 18.65 3.73 -16.35
CA PRO A 265 18.91 5.17 -16.34
C PRO A 265 17.93 5.99 -17.18
N GLN A 266 17.31 5.40 -18.20
CA GLN A 266 16.30 6.07 -19.02
C GLN A 266 15.02 6.39 -18.24
N LEU A 267 14.82 5.78 -17.06
CA LEU A 267 13.69 6.03 -16.17
C LEU A 267 14.00 7.12 -15.13
N ASP A 268 15.25 7.62 -15.04
CA ASP A 268 15.68 8.54 -13.98
C ASP A 268 14.82 9.80 -13.86
N GLY A 269 14.51 10.41 -15.00
CA GLY A 269 13.68 11.62 -15.06
C GLY A 269 12.26 11.37 -14.52
N ALA A 270 11.63 10.29 -14.96
CA ALA A 270 10.28 9.93 -14.53
C ALA A 270 10.25 9.55 -13.03
N CYS A 271 11.19 8.73 -12.57
CA CYS A 271 11.31 8.39 -11.15
C CYS A 271 11.49 9.63 -10.28
N ARG A 272 12.31 10.61 -10.71
CA ARG A 272 12.50 11.87 -10.00
C ARG A 272 11.24 12.74 -9.99
N GLN A 273 10.49 12.78 -11.10
CA GLN A 273 9.22 13.52 -11.15
C GLN A 273 8.22 12.92 -10.16
N ILE A 274 8.12 11.58 -10.10
CA ILE A 274 7.25 10.88 -9.16
C ILE A 274 7.62 11.22 -7.71
N ASP A 275 8.90 11.10 -7.39
CA ASP A 275 9.46 11.40 -6.07
C ASP A 275 9.07 12.82 -5.60
N VAL A 276 9.36 13.84 -6.42
CA VAL A 276 9.06 15.24 -6.09
C VAL A 276 7.56 15.50 -5.95
N SER A 277 6.75 14.95 -6.86
CA SER A 277 5.30 15.18 -6.87
C SER A 277 4.66 14.60 -5.61
N TYR A 278 5.08 13.42 -5.17
CA TYR A 278 4.49 12.75 -4.02
C TYR A 278 5.10 13.11 -2.67
N ASP A 279 6.31 13.66 -2.61
CA ASP A 279 6.76 14.46 -1.45
C ASP A 279 5.90 15.73 -1.28
N GLY A 280 5.55 16.37 -2.40
CA GLY A 280 4.58 17.47 -2.44
C GLY A 280 3.21 17.03 -1.92
N ALA A 281 2.69 15.92 -2.43
CA ALA A 281 1.41 15.35 -2.00
C ALA A 281 1.40 15.01 -0.50
N HIS A 282 2.47 14.41 0.02
CA HIS A 282 2.64 14.11 1.44
C HIS A 282 2.46 15.36 2.30
N THR A 283 3.09 16.47 1.90
CA THR A 283 2.98 17.76 2.59
C THR A 283 1.54 18.30 2.57
N ARG A 284 0.84 18.19 1.42
CA ARG A 284 -0.56 18.65 1.31
C ARG A 284 -1.53 17.81 2.13
N ASN A 285 -1.30 16.50 2.23
CA ASN A 285 -2.09 15.64 3.10
C ASN A 285 -1.92 16.02 4.59
N TRP A 286 -0.70 16.31 5.05
CA TRP A 286 -0.48 16.85 6.40
C TRP A 286 -1.19 18.18 6.65
N GLN A 287 -1.22 19.07 5.64
CA GLN A 287 -1.96 20.33 5.76
C GLN A 287 -3.46 20.07 5.93
N LEU A 288 -4.06 19.20 5.13
CA LEU A 288 -5.48 18.84 5.25
C LEU A 288 -5.82 18.24 6.63
N ILE A 289 -4.96 17.37 7.15
CA ILE A 289 -5.10 16.81 8.52
C ILE A 289 -5.03 17.94 9.54
N GLY A 290 -4.00 18.79 9.47
CA GLY A 290 -3.82 19.90 10.40
C GLY A 290 -4.97 20.89 10.40
N LEU A 291 -5.58 21.18 9.23
CA LEU A 291 -6.76 22.04 9.14
C LEU A 291 -7.95 21.48 9.91
N TYR A 292 -8.10 20.14 10.00
CA TYR A 292 -9.13 19.52 10.84
C TYR A 292 -8.70 19.43 12.30
N GLU A 293 -7.53 18.88 12.59
CA GLU A 293 -7.11 18.54 13.96
C GLU A 293 -6.83 19.77 14.82
N CYS A 294 -6.34 20.87 14.23
CA CYS A 294 -6.03 22.10 14.95
C CYS A 294 -7.22 23.07 15.06
N ARG A 295 -8.35 22.78 14.39
CA ARG A 295 -9.53 23.66 14.42
C ARG A 295 -10.41 23.35 15.63
N ASP A 296 -10.85 24.40 16.32
CA ASP A 296 -11.86 24.29 17.38
C ASP A 296 -13.26 23.99 16.80
N TRP A 297 -13.65 22.72 16.83
CA TRP A 297 -14.97 22.24 16.37
C TRP A 297 -16.10 22.41 17.39
N SER A 298 -15.87 23.06 18.55
CA SER A 298 -16.94 23.34 19.52
C SER A 298 -17.77 24.57 19.17
N LYS A 299 -17.28 25.39 18.24
CA LYS A 299 -17.94 26.63 17.82
C LYS A 299 -17.72 26.91 16.34
N ARG A 300 -18.72 27.56 15.74
CA ARG A 300 -18.60 28.15 14.41
C ARG A 300 -17.79 29.45 14.49
N TRP A 301 -16.91 29.68 13.53
CA TRP A 301 -16.21 30.94 13.37
C TRP A 301 -17.02 31.93 12.53
N TYR A 302 -16.55 33.17 12.54
CA TYR A 302 -17.00 34.20 11.62
C TYR A 302 -16.81 33.74 10.16
N HIS A 303 -17.71 34.13 9.26
CA HIS A 303 -17.88 33.48 7.95
C HIS A 303 -16.64 33.60 7.04
N GLU A 304 -15.86 34.67 7.15
CA GLU A 304 -14.64 34.89 6.40
C GLU A 304 -13.51 33.98 6.87
N LEU A 305 -13.49 33.59 8.15
CA LEU A 305 -12.55 32.60 8.67
C LEU A 305 -12.92 31.20 8.18
N GLU A 306 -14.22 30.86 8.15
CA GLU A 306 -14.70 29.59 7.59
C GLU A 306 -14.45 29.52 6.07
N TRP A 307 -14.66 30.62 5.36
CA TRP A 307 -14.30 30.72 3.95
C TRP A 307 -12.80 30.54 3.74
N GLY A 308 -11.96 31.24 4.51
CA GLY A 308 -10.51 31.15 4.39
C GLY A 308 -9.98 29.73 4.61
N ILE A 309 -10.51 29.00 5.60
CA ILE A 309 -10.09 27.62 5.84
C ILE A 309 -10.60 26.66 4.74
N CYS A 310 -11.80 26.87 4.20
CA CYS A 310 -12.29 26.14 3.01
C CYS A 310 -11.40 26.40 1.79
N GLU A 311 -10.95 27.64 1.58
CA GLU A 311 -10.04 28.00 0.49
C GLU A 311 -8.67 27.31 0.65
N CYS A 312 -8.14 27.21 1.88
CA CYS A 312 -6.94 26.41 2.14
C CYS A 312 -7.12 24.94 1.75
N VAL A 313 -8.29 24.35 2.02
CA VAL A 313 -8.61 22.98 1.56
C VAL A 313 -8.62 22.91 0.04
N VAL A 314 -9.30 23.84 -0.64
CA VAL A 314 -9.37 23.89 -2.11
C VAL A 314 -7.97 23.95 -2.73
N GLN A 315 -7.08 24.81 -2.22
CA GLN A 315 -5.70 24.93 -2.71
C GLN A 315 -4.89 23.64 -2.51
N CYS A 316 -5.06 22.96 -1.37
CA CYS A 316 -4.41 21.67 -1.14
C CYS A 316 -4.92 20.62 -2.14
N LEU A 317 -6.23 20.55 -2.39
CA LEU A 317 -6.82 19.60 -3.32
C LEU A 317 -6.44 19.87 -4.77
N GLN A 318 -6.32 21.15 -5.17
CA GLN A 318 -5.82 21.54 -6.48
C GLN A 318 -4.36 21.09 -6.68
N ALA A 319 -3.52 21.26 -5.67
CA ALA A 319 -2.14 20.77 -5.71
C ALA A 319 -2.08 19.23 -5.80
N LEU A 320 -2.87 18.51 -5.00
CA LEU A 320 -2.96 17.04 -5.07
C LEU A 320 -3.40 16.55 -6.46
N LYS A 321 -4.40 17.22 -7.06
CA LYS A 321 -4.83 16.94 -8.44
C LYS A 321 -3.70 17.13 -9.44
N GLN A 322 -2.93 18.21 -9.31
CA GLN A 322 -1.80 18.50 -10.18
C GLN A 322 -0.70 17.44 -10.04
N TYR A 323 -0.36 17.03 -8.81
CA TYR A 323 0.64 16.00 -8.57
C TYR A 323 0.23 14.63 -9.16
N ASP A 324 -1.04 14.24 -9.02
CA ASP A 324 -1.55 13.02 -9.67
C ASP A 324 -1.44 13.09 -11.22
N ALA A 325 -1.66 14.26 -11.81
CA ALA A 325 -1.50 14.45 -13.26
C ALA A 325 -0.02 14.34 -13.70
N GLU A 326 0.89 14.93 -12.93
CA GLU A 326 2.34 14.84 -13.16
C GLU A 326 2.86 13.40 -13.04
N VAL A 327 2.40 12.67 -12.03
CA VAL A 327 2.75 11.26 -11.84
C VAL A 327 2.19 10.40 -12.96
N LEU A 328 0.95 10.61 -13.39
CA LEU A 328 0.37 9.89 -14.52
C LEU A 328 1.20 10.10 -15.80
N SER A 329 1.62 11.35 -16.06
CA SER A 329 2.50 11.65 -17.20
C SER A 329 3.85 10.92 -17.09
N ALA A 330 4.45 10.91 -15.90
CA ALA A 330 5.72 10.20 -15.68
C ALA A 330 5.58 8.68 -15.91
N VAL A 331 4.47 8.08 -15.48
CA VAL A 331 4.16 6.67 -15.72
C VAL A 331 3.99 6.38 -17.22
N ASP A 332 3.31 7.26 -17.96
CA ASP A 332 3.17 7.15 -19.41
C ASP A 332 4.55 7.21 -20.12
N ASP A 333 5.44 8.09 -19.67
CA ASP A 333 6.81 8.19 -20.20
C ASP A 333 7.62 6.92 -19.94
N MET A 334 7.52 6.35 -18.74
CA MET A 334 8.18 5.07 -18.40
C MET A 334 7.69 3.93 -19.30
N LEU A 335 6.37 3.84 -19.53
CA LEU A 335 5.79 2.83 -20.42
C LEU A 335 6.28 3.00 -21.87
N ALA A 336 6.44 4.23 -22.34
CA ALA A 336 6.97 4.50 -23.66
C ALA A 336 8.45 4.08 -23.80
N VAL A 337 9.27 4.27 -22.76
CA VAL A 337 10.66 3.79 -22.72
C VAL A 337 10.70 2.26 -22.79
N LEU A 338 9.92 1.58 -21.95
CA LEU A 338 9.90 0.11 -21.90
C LEU A 338 9.39 -0.51 -23.20
N SER A 339 8.37 0.07 -23.84
CA SER A 339 7.84 -0.41 -25.12
C SER A 339 8.87 -0.29 -26.26
N LYS A 340 9.69 0.77 -26.26
CA LYS A 340 10.78 0.93 -27.25
C LYS A 340 11.89 -0.10 -27.04
N ALA A 341 12.23 -0.41 -25.78
CA ALA A 341 13.21 -1.43 -25.45
C ALA A 341 12.76 -2.82 -25.95
N GLU A 342 11.50 -3.20 -25.70
CA GLU A 342 10.90 -4.44 -26.21
C GLU A 342 10.96 -4.53 -27.74
N ALA A 343 10.58 -3.47 -28.45
CA ALA A 343 10.65 -3.43 -29.91
C ALA A 343 12.08 -3.56 -30.46
N SER A 344 13.07 -3.00 -29.77
CA SER A 344 14.48 -3.07 -30.19
C SER A 344 15.12 -4.45 -29.98
N CYS A 345 14.70 -5.19 -28.94
CA CYS A 345 15.16 -6.56 -28.69
C CYS A 345 14.60 -7.57 -29.72
N HIS A 346 13.40 -7.33 -30.25
CA HIS A 346 12.79 -8.18 -31.30
C HIS A 346 13.27 -7.86 -32.72
N ALA A 347 14.06 -6.79 -32.90
CA ALA A 347 14.59 -6.36 -34.20
C ALA A 347 16.05 -6.80 -34.45
N GLN A 348 16.69 -7.51 -33.51
CA GLN A 348 18.01 -8.10 -33.74
C GLN A 348 17.86 -9.51 -34.37
N PRO A 349 18.43 -9.75 -35.58
CA PRO A 349 18.30 -11.01 -36.30
C PRO A 349 19.06 -12.18 -35.68
#